data_AF-A0A117ND02-F1
#
_entry.id   AF-A0A117ND02-F1
#
_cell.length_a   1.000
_cell.length_b   1.000
_cell.length_c   1.000
_cell.angle_alpha   90.00
_cell.angle_beta   90.00
_cell.angle_gamma   90.00
#
_symmetry.space_group_name_H-M   'P 1'
#
loop_
_entity.id
_entity.type
_entity.pdbx_description
1 polymer ?
#
loop_
_entity_poly.entity_id
_entity_poly.type
_entity_poly.pdbx_seq_one_letter_code
_entity_poly.pdbx_strand_id
1 'polypeptide(L)'
;MPFTQFHTGEDEWVCTCGFRQNADFRGDPLAAVRAAGARLESLQWELDAAESAFASAVRGAASAGVGTKALSLETGLTSIEILEILQ
;
A
#
# COMPACT_ATOMS: atom_id res chain seq x y z
N MET A 1 -16.73 -47.84 10.12
CA MET A 1 -16.51 -46.87 11.21
C MET A 1 -16.01 -47.65 12.42
N PRO A 2 -14.99 -47.19 13.19
CA PRO A 2 -14.62 -45.80 13.36
C PRO A 2 -13.14 -45.52 13.04
N PHE A 3 -12.87 -44.30 12.56
CA PHE A 3 -11.53 -43.73 12.58
C PHE A 3 -11.24 -43.39 14.04
N THR A 4 -10.53 -44.27 14.74
CA THR A 4 -10.17 -44.04 16.14
C THR A 4 -9.27 -42.82 16.20
N GLN A 5 -9.80 -41.70 16.70
CA GLN A 5 -9.06 -40.48 16.93
C GLN A 5 -8.27 -40.65 18.23
N PHE A 6 -6.95 -40.68 18.14
CA PHE A 6 -6.09 -40.58 19.30
C PHE A 6 -5.67 -39.11 19.44
N HIS A 7 -6.27 -38.41 20.40
CA HIS A 7 -5.71 -37.14 20.86
C HIS A 7 -4.49 -37.47 21.71
N THR A 8 -3.32 -37.54 21.10
CA THR A 8 -2.07 -37.40 21.84
C THR A 8 -2.00 -35.94 22.29
N GLY A 9 -1.85 -35.70 23.60
CA GLY A 9 -1.77 -34.36 24.14
C GLY A 9 -0.77 -33.50 23.36
N GLU A 10 -1.16 -32.25 23.12
CA GLU A 10 -0.47 -31.19 22.39
C GLU A 10 -0.63 -31.23 20.85
N ASP A 11 -1.80 -30.76 20.39
CA ASP A 11 -2.12 -30.02 19.15
C ASP A 11 -1.55 -30.47 17.77
N GLU A 12 -0.93 -31.64 17.62
CA GLU A 12 -0.51 -32.16 16.30
C GLU A 12 -1.47 -33.26 15.82
N TRP A 13 -2.28 -32.97 14.80
CA TRP A 13 -3.05 -33.98 14.09
C TRP A 13 -2.18 -34.64 13.02
N VAL A 14 -1.96 -35.95 13.16
CA VAL A 14 -1.20 -36.75 12.19
C VAL A 14 -2.14 -37.74 11.51
N CYS A 15 -2.21 -37.69 10.17
CA CYS A 15 -2.96 -38.67 9.39
C CYS A 15 -2.21 -40.00 9.33
N THR A 16 -2.93 -41.12 9.30
CA THR A 16 -2.38 -42.48 9.14
C THR A 16 -1.61 -42.69 7.83
N CYS A 17 -1.79 -41.83 6.82
CA CYS A 17 -0.99 -41.86 5.58
C CYS A 17 0.38 -41.15 5.70
N GLY A 18 0.74 -40.65 6.88
CA GLY A 18 1.99 -39.92 7.11
C GLY A 18 1.93 -38.43 6.76
N PHE A 19 0.78 -37.93 6.33
CA PHE A 19 0.55 -36.50 6.15
C PHE A 19 0.50 -35.80 7.52
N ARG A 20 1.37 -34.81 7.71
CA ARG A 20 1.38 -33.95 8.89
C ARG A 20 0.83 -32.58 8.50
N GLN A 21 -0.22 -32.14 9.18
CA GLN A 21 -0.65 -30.75 9.10
C GLN A 21 0.17 -29.97 10.13
N ASN A 22 1.19 -29.23 9.68
CA ASN A 22 1.91 -28.31 10.57
C ASN A 22 0.90 -27.31 11.15
N ALA A 23 0.77 -27.29 12.48
CA ALA A 23 -0.15 -26.43 13.23
C ALA A 23 0.29 -24.94 13.26
N ASP A 24 1.11 -24.49 12.31
CA ASP A 24 1.64 -23.12 12.25
C ASP A 24 0.75 -22.13 11.50
N PHE A 25 -0.47 -22.52 11.10
CA PHE A 25 -1.54 -21.56 10.79
C PHE A 25 -2.25 -21.10 12.08
N ARG A 26 -1.50 -20.58 13.07
CA ARG A 26 -2.08 -19.93 14.27
C ARG A 26 -2.48 -18.47 14.06
N GLY A 27 -2.43 -17.96 12.82
CA GLY A 27 -2.83 -16.61 12.45
C GLY A 27 -3.89 -16.59 11.36
N ASP A 28 -4.76 -15.57 11.39
CA ASP A 28 -5.69 -15.28 10.30
C ASP A 28 -4.90 -15.06 9.01
N PRO A 29 -5.05 -15.94 7.99
CA PRO A 29 -4.21 -15.91 6.79
C PRO A 29 -4.39 -14.62 5.97
N LEU A 30 -5.47 -13.86 6.21
CA LEU A 30 -5.74 -12.59 5.55
C LEU A 30 -5.29 -11.38 6.37
N ALA A 31 -4.74 -11.56 7.57
CA ALA A 31 -4.31 -10.45 8.41
C ALA A 31 -3.20 -9.62 7.76
N ALA A 32 -2.20 -10.29 7.17
CA ALA A 32 -1.11 -9.62 6.45
C ALA A 32 -1.63 -8.86 5.21
N VAL A 33 -2.58 -9.45 4.48
CA VAL A 33 -3.21 -8.81 3.32
C VAL A 33 -3.98 -7.55 3.72
N ARG A 34 -4.78 -7.62 4.79
CA ARG A 34 -5.52 -6.46 5.31
C ARG A 34 -4.58 -5.36 5.82
N ALA A 35 -3.52 -5.72 6.54
CA ALA A 35 -2.52 -4.76 7.01
C ALA A 35 -1.82 -4.07 5.83
N ALA A 36 -1.42 -4.83 4.80
CA ALA A 36 -0.83 -4.28 3.59
C ALA A 36 -1.82 -3.38 2.82
N GLY A 37 -3.09 -3.79 2.73
CA GLY A 37 -4.15 -3.00 2.10
C GLY A 37 -4.40 -1.67 2.81
N ALA A 38 -4.53 -1.68 4.13
CA ALA A 38 -4.68 -0.46 4.93
C ALA A 38 -3.45 0.46 4.81
N ARG A 39 -2.24 -0.11 4.71
CA ARG A 39 -1.03 0.68 4.49
C ARG A 39 -1.01 1.31 3.10
N LEU A 40 -1.41 0.57 2.07
CA LEU A 40 -1.52 1.10 0.72
C LEU A 40 -2.52 2.25 0.66
N GLU A 41 -3.70 2.08 1.29
CA GLU A 41 -4.69 3.13 1.40
C GLU A 41 -4.07 4.36 2.07
N SER A 42 -3.51 4.24 3.28
CA SER A 42 -2.84 5.37 3.96
C SER A 42 -1.84 6.12 3.06
N LEU A 43 -1.04 5.39 2.29
CA LEU A 43 -0.07 5.98 1.37
C LEU A 43 -0.74 6.70 0.19
N GLN A 44 -1.88 6.21 -0.30
CA GLN A 44 -2.65 6.91 -1.33
C GLN A 44 -3.18 8.25 -0.80
N TRP A 45 -3.72 8.28 0.41
CA TRP A 45 -4.16 9.54 1.03
C TRP A 45 -3.00 10.53 1.25
N GLU A 46 -1.83 10.03 1.66
CA GLU A 46 -0.62 10.84 1.80
C GLU A 46 -0.13 11.38 0.44
N LEU A 47 -0.20 10.57 -0.62
CA LEU A 47 0.14 10.99 -1.98
C LEU A 47 -0.81 12.08 -2.48
N ASP A 48 -2.13 11.89 -2.34
CA ASP A 48 -3.13 12.88 -2.75
C ASP A 48 -2.90 14.23 -2.05
N ALA A 49 -2.58 14.20 -0.75
CA ALA A 49 -2.25 15.40 0.01
C ALA A 49 -0.96 16.06 -0.49
N ALA A 50 0.07 15.27 -0.80
CA ALA A 50 1.33 15.77 -1.33
C ALA A 50 1.17 16.37 -2.73
N GLU A 51 0.40 15.74 -3.62
CA GLU A 51 0.08 16.25 -4.95
C GLU A 51 -0.67 17.58 -4.88
N SER A 52 -1.67 17.68 -4.00
CA SER A 52 -2.38 18.94 -3.75
C SER A 52 -1.45 20.04 -3.23
N ALA A 53 -0.57 19.72 -2.28
CA ALA A 53 0.40 20.67 -1.74
C ALA A 53 1.41 21.13 -2.81
N PHE A 54 1.90 20.19 -3.63
CA PHE A 54 2.79 20.47 -4.75
C PHE A 54 2.13 21.39 -5.77
N ALA A 55 0.91 21.09 -6.21
CA ALA A 55 0.16 21.92 -7.15
C ALA A 55 -0.08 23.34 -6.58
N SER A 56 -0.36 23.45 -5.28
CA SER A 56 -0.48 24.74 -4.60
C SER A 56 0.85 25.50 -4.59
N ALA A 57 1.98 24.84 -4.38
CA ALA A 57 3.30 25.47 -4.43
C ALA A 57 3.64 25.98 -5.83
N VAL A 58 3.35 25.20 -6.88
CA VAL A 58 3.52 25.59 -8.29
C VAL A 58 2.67 26.84 -8.60
N ARG A 59 1.38 26.83 -8.24
CA ARG A 59 0.50 28.00 -8.40
C ARG A 59 1.00 29.22 -7.62
N GLY A 60 1.50 29.01 -6.39
CA GLY A 60 2.09 30.06 -5.58
C GLY A 60 3.30 30.71 -6.25
N ALA A 61 4.23 29.90 -6.77
CA ALA A 61 5.39 30.39 -7.51
C ALA A 61 4.99 31.12 -8.80
N ALA A 62 4.03 30.59 -9.56
CA ALA A 62 3.50 31.26 -10.75
C ALA A 62 2.86 32.61 -10.40
N SER A 63 2.10 32.70 -9.30
CA SER A 63 1.50 33.94 -8.82
C SER A 63 2.54 34.99 -8.39
N ALA A 64 3.73 34.53 -7.97
CA ALA A 64 4.88 35.38 -7.68
C ALA A 64 5.68 35.80 -8.93
N GLY A 65 5.21 35.43 -10.13
CA GLY A 65 5.82 35.81 -11.41
C GLY A 65 6.89 34.84 -11.92
N VAL A 66 7.04 33.67 -11.31
CA VAL A 66 7.97 32.65 -11.83
C VAL A 66 7.43 32.12 -13.17
N GLY A 67 8.23 32.27 -14.23
CA GLY A 67 7.86 31.83 -15.57
C GLY A 67 7.82 30.30 -15.71
N THR A 68 6.98 29.81 -16.63
CA THR A 68 6.76 28.38 -16.90
C THR A 68 8.05 27.59 -17.16
N LYS A 69 9.01 28.18 -17.89
CA LYS A 69 10.31 27.53 -18.15
C LYS A 69 11.12 27.27 -16.86
N ALA A 70 11.09 28.20 -15.91
CA ALA A 70 11.78 28.02 -14.63
C ALA A 70 11.05 26.96 -13.77
N LEU A 71 9.72 26.98 -13.77
CA LEU A 71 8.92 25.95 -13.10
C LEU A 71 9.18 24.55 -13.67
N SER A 72 9.26 24.40 -15.00
CA SER A 72 9.59 23.13 -15.64
C SER A 72 10.97 22.60 -15.27
N LEU A 73 11.96 23.49 -15.08
CA LEU A 73 13.30 23.09 -14.67
C LEU A 73 13.32 22.56 -13.23
N GLU A 74 12.62 23.23 -12.31
CA GLU A 74 12.60 22.88 -10.89
C GLU A 74 11.73 21.65 -10.59
N THR A 75 10.62 21.49 -11.31
CA THR A 75 9.68 20.39 -11.07
C THR A 75 9.97 19.15 -11.91
N GLY A 76 10.76 19.28 -12.99
CA GLY A 76 10.93 18.23 -14.00
C GLY A 76 9.70 18.01 -14.89
N LEU A 77 8.64 18.80 -14.70
CA LEU A 77 7.42 18.72 -15.52
C LEU A 77 7.59 19.46 -16.84
N THR A 78 6.95 18.93 -17.87
CA THR A 78 6.81 19.59 -19.16
C THR A 78 6.00 20.88 -19.04
N SER A 79 6.16 21.79 -20.00
CA SER A 79 5.36 23.02 -20.04
C SER A 79 3.86 22.76 -20.11
N ILE A 80 3.44 21.62 -20.67
CA ILE A 80 2.03 21.24 -20.78
C ILE A 80 1.49 20.86 -19.40
N GLU A 81 2.18 19.99 -18.67
CA GLU A 81 1.81 19.59 -17.31
C GLU A 81 1.78 20.78 -16.35
N ILE A 82 2.72 21.73 -16.49
CA ILE A 82 2.68 22.98 -15.73
C ILE A 82 1.43 23.79 -16.07
N LEU A 83 1.06 23.91 -17.35
CA LEU A 83 -0.14 24.64 -17.75
C LEU A 83 -1.43 23.96 -17.25
N GLU A 84 -1.47 22.62 -17.17
CA GLU A 84 -2.60 21.88 -16.60
C GLU A 84 -2.76 22.16 -15.10
N ILE A 85 -1.66 22.26 -14.35
CA ILE A 85 -1.69 22.59 -12.91
C ILE A 85 -2.14 24.04 -12.64
N LEU A 86 -1.92 24.94 -13.62
CA LEU A 86 -2.21 26.37 -13.52
C LEU A 86 -3.61 26.76 -14.04
N GLN A 87 -4.36 25.83 -14.66
CA GLN A 87 -5.77 26.03 -15.01
C GLN A 87 -6.66 26.05 -13.76
#